data_AF-A0AAV9E2Z2-F1
#
_entry.id   AF-A0AAV9E2Z2-F1
#
_cell.length_a   1.000
_cell.length_b   1.000
_cell.length_c   1.000
_cell.angle_alpha   90.00
_cell.angle_beta   90.00
_cell.angle_gamma   90.00
#
_symmetry.space_group_name_H-M   'P 1'
#
loop_
_entity.id
_entity.type
_entity.pdbx_description
1 polymer ?
#
loop_
_entity_poly.entity_id
_entity_poly.type
_entity_poly.pdbx_seq_one_letter_code
_entity_poly.pdbx_strand_id
1 'polypeptide(L)'
;MSNSNEDHVESNDEDDEEVRTPKLKNWQLRRLASALKIGRRKTSIKSLAAELGLDRDLVLELLRDPPPNLLLMSASLPDKVVPTLLEPEKSTVSFPPTTLSEEPEISTIEPKVIKAPVHVMRGKWAMQKRLKKVQVEILEKVYARTKRPTRTMISSIVHVTNLPWKKVVKWFEDKHIEDGVPDKRFPYQRSVPETISTN
;
A
#
# COMPACT_ATOMS: atom_id res chain seq x y z
N MET A 1 -43.66 -67.25 -7.54
CA MET A 1 -42.26 -67.63 -7.83
C MET A 1 -41.53 -66.34 -8.12
N SER A 2 -40.95 -65.68 -7.12
CA SER A 2 -39.59 -65.90 -6.58
C SER A 2 -38.51 -65.15 -7.37
N ASN A 3 -38.04 -64.03 -6.77
CA ASN A 3 -36.67 -63.52 -6.61
C ASN A 3 -35.58 -63.78 -7.67
N SER A 4 -34.93 -62.68 -8.13
CA SER A 4 -33.62 -62.19 -7.64
C SER A 4 -32.63 -61.75 -8.74
N ASN A 5 -32.02 -60.58 -8.47
CA ASN A 5 -30.66 -60.12 -8.83
C ASN A 5 -30.34 -59.73 -10.27
N GLU A 6 -29.46 -58.77 -10.54
CA GLU A 6 -28.89 -57.58 -9.90
C GLU A 6 -27.99 -56.96 -11.00
N ASP A 7 -27.31 -55.86 -10.69
CA ASP A 7 -26.23 -55.22 -11.45
C ASP A 7 -26.64 -54.12 -12.47
N HIS A 8 -26.12 -52.88 -12.48
CA HIS A 8 -25.35 -51.96 -11.61
C HIS A 8 -24.76 -50.89 -12.55
N VAL A 9 -24.32 -49.76 -11.98
CA VAL A 9 -23.64 -48.56 -12.54
C VAL A 9 -24.55 -47.55 -13.28
N GLU A 10 -25.02 -46.46 -12.66
CA GLU A 10 -24.30 -45.32 -12.05
C GLU A 10 -23.72 -44.35 -13.09
N SER A 11 -24.42 -43.23 -13.28
CA SER A 11 -23.78 -41.92 -13.37
C SER A 11 -24.84 -40.92 -12.89
N ASN A 12 -24.92 -40.79 -11.57
CA ASN A 12 -25.56 -39.66 -10.94
C ASN A 12 -24.75 -38.44 -11.37
N ASP A 13 -25.29 -37.63 -12.28
CA ASP A 13 -24.82 -36.26 -12.50
C ASP A 13 -25.10 -35.51 -11.20
N GLU A 14 -24.20 -35.69 -10.24
CA GLU A 14 -24.06 -34.83 -9.07
C GLU A 14 -23.61 -33.49 -9.64
N ASP A 15 -24.60 -32.68 -10.02
CA ASP A 15 -24.53 -31.23 -10.14
C ASP A 15 -24.08 -30.71 -8.76
N ASP A 16 -22.79 -30.86 -8.48
CA ASP A 16 -22.09 -30.26 -7.37
C ASP A 16 -22.17 -28.76 -7.63
N GLU A 17 -23.17 -28.16 -7.00
CA GLU A 17 -23.44 -26.75 -6.90
C GLU A 17 -22.19 -26.08 -6.31
N GLU A 18 -21.18 -25.83 -7.17
CA GLU A 18 -19.89 -25.25 -6.79
C GLU A 18 -20.15 -23.80 -6.39
N VAL A 19 -20.57 -23.64 -5.13
CA VAL A 19 -20.74 -22.36 -4.44
C VAL A 19 -19.46 -21.58 -4.70
N ARG A 20 -19.63 -20.43 -5.37
CA ARG A 20 -18.67 -19.48 -5.93
C ARG A 20 -17.63 -18.99 -4.91
N THR A 21 -16.88 -19.89 -4.30
CA THR A 21 -15.84 -19.61 -3.33
C THR A 21 -14.52 -19.62 -4.09
N PRO A 22 -13.84 -18.47 -4.20
CA PRO A 22 -12.60 -18.39 -4.95
C PRO A 22 -11.58 -19.34 -4.32
N LYS A 23 -10.97 -20.20 -5.15
CA LYS A 23 -9.99 -21.20 -4.72
C LYS A 23 -8.82 -20.54 -3.98
N LEU A 24 -8.79 -20.72 -2.66
CA LEU A 24 -7.76 -20.14 -1.80
C LEU A 24 -6.43 -20.89 -1.94
N LYS A 25 -5.33 -20.14 -1.94
CA LYS A 25 -3.97 -20.72 -1.93
C LYS A 25 -3.69 -21.34 -0.56
N ASN A 26 -2.83 -22.37 -0.53
CA ASN A 26 -2.47 -23.07 0.71
C ASN A 26 -1.93 -22.16 1.82
N TRP A 27 -1.16 -21.12 1.49
CA TRP A 27 -0.65 -20.18 2.49
C TRP A 27 -1.78 -19.28 3.05
N GLN A 28 -2.78 -18.94 2.24
CA GLN A 28 -3.97 -18.18 2.68
C GLN A 28 -4.77 -19.02 3.66
N LEU A 29 -4.98 -20.31 3.36
CA LEU A 29 -5.65 -21.27 4.26
C LEU A 29 -4.90 -21.41 5.59
N ARG A 30 -3.57 -21.55 5.58
CA ARG A 30 -2.76 -21.61 6.82
C ARG A 30 -2.87 -20.33 7.65
N ARG A 31 -2.88 -19.17 6.98
CA ARG A 31 -3.02 -17.88 7.64
C ARG A 31 -4.42 -17.67 8.23
N LEU A 32 -5.46 -18.08 7.49
CA LEU A 32 -6.85 -18.10 7.95
C LEU A 32 -7.05 -19.07 9.12
N ALA A 33 -6.46 -20.27 9.07
CA ALA A 33 -6.54 -21.26 10.16
C ALA A 33 -5.92 -20.70 11.46
N SER A 34 -4.81 -19.98 11.34
CA SER A 34 -4.19 -19.27 12.48
C SER A 34 -5.10 -18.18 13.03
N ALA A 35 -5.75 -17.40 12.16
CA ALA A 35 -6.71 -16.39 12.55
C ALA A 35 -7.95 -17.02 13.23
N LEU A 36 -8.42 -18.15 12.74
CA LEU A 36 -9.55 -18.90 13.29
C LEU A 36 -9.23 -19.43 14.71
N LYS A 37 -8.01 -19.94 14.91
CA LYS A 37 -7.50 -20.37 16.22
C LYS A 37 -7.41 -19.23 17.24
N ILE A 38 -7.00 -18.03 16.79
CA ILE A 38 -6.99 -16.80 17.61
C ILE A 38 -8.42 -16.29 17.90
N GLY A 39 -9.32 -16.52 16.95
CA GLY A 39 -10.73 -16.15 17.02
C GLY A 39 -11.05 -14.80 16.37
N ARG A 40 -12.19 -14.75 15.66
CA ARG A 40 -12.68 -13.58 14.89
C ARG A 40 -12.62 -12.25 15.66
N ARG A 41 -13.00 -12.26 16.96
CA ARG A 41 -13.06 -11.05 17.79
C ARG A 41 -11.70 -10.45 18.11
N LYS A 42 -10.64 -11.27 18.08
CA LYS A 42 -9.26 -10.87 18.37
C LYS A 42 -8.47 -10.57 17.08
N THR A 43 -8.98 -11.00 15.93
CA THR A 43 -8.35 -10.77 14.63
C THR A 43 -8.82 -9.46 14.00
N SER A 44 -7.89 -8.60 13.60
CA SER A 44 -8.20 -7.45 12.76
C SER A 44 -8.50 -7.90 11.32
N ILE A 45 -9.79 -8.02 10.98
CA ILE A 45 -10.26 -8.46 9.66
C ILE A 45 -9.69 -7.57 8.54
N LYS A 46 -9.58 -6.26 8.77
CA LYS A 46 -9.03 -5.31 7.78
C LYS A 46 -7.56 -5.61 7.45
N SER A 47 -6.75 -5.94 8.46
CA SER A 47 -5.35 -6.34 8.26
C SER A 47 -5.26 -7.68 7.56
N LEU A 48 -6.06 -8.65 8.04
CA LEU A 48 -6.07 -10.01 7.50
C LEU A 48 -6.47 -10.04 6.02
N ALA A 49 -7.49 -9.28 5.63
CA ALA A 49 -7.91 -9.13 4.24
C ALA A 49 -6.80 -8.53 3.35
N ALA A 50 -6.11 -7.48 3.84
CA ALA A 50 -5.00 -6.87 3.12
C ALA A 50 -3.79 -7.81 2.97
N GLU A 51 -3.49 -8.61 4.01
CA GLU A 51 -2.43 -9.62 3.98
C GLU A 51 -2.75 -10.77 3.00
N LEU A 52 -4.00 -11.21 2.97
CA LEU A 52 -4.45 -12.30 2.10
C LEU A 52 -4.72 -11.84 0.67
N GLY A 53 -4.92 -10.54 0.44
CA GLY A 53 -5.37 -10.01 -0.85
C GLY A 53 -6.79 -10.45 -1.21
N LEU A 54 -7.65 -10.60 -0.20
CA LEU A 54 -9.05 -11.02 -0.35
C LEU A 54 -9.98 -9.88 0.08
N ASP A 55 -11.23 -9.93 -0.40
CA ASP A 55 -12.24 -8.99 0.06
C ASP A 55 -12.53 -9.18 1.55
N ARG A 56 -12.75 -8.05 2.23
CA ARG A 56 -12.99 -8.02 3.66
C ARG A 56 -14.20 -8.88 4.05
N ASP A 57 -15.24 -8.87 3.22
CA ASP A 57 -16.49 -9.57 3.48
C ASP A 57 -16.35 -11.07 3.27
N LEU A 58 -15.59 -11.51 2.27
CA LEU A 58 -15.23 -12.92 2.08
C LEU A 58 -14.43 -13.47 3.27
N VAL A 59 -13.46 -12.71 3.78
CA VAL A 59 -12.70 -13.12 4.98
C VAL A 59 -13.61 -13.19 6.21
N LEU A 60 -14.60 -12.31 6.30
CA LEU A 60 -15.59 -12.32 7.38
C LEU A 60 -16.48 -13.54 7.34
N GLU A 61 -16.96 -13.91 6.16
CA GLU A 61 -17.77 -15.10 5.90
C GLU A 61 -17.00 -16.38 6.27
N LEU A 62 -15.77 -16.52 5.77
CA LEU A 62 -14.89 -17.65 6.06
C LEU A 62 -14.51 -17.78 7.54
N LEU A 63 -14.52 -16.69 8.30
CA LEU A 63 -14.28 -16.72 9.76
C LEU A 63 -15.56 -16.87 10.58
N ARG A 64 -16.73 -16.61 9.98
CA ARG A 64 -18.03 -16.77 10.63
C ARG A 64 -18.49 -18.21 10.53
N ASP A 65 -18.44 -18.76 9.31
CA ASP A 65 -18.86 -20.10 8.97
C ASP A 65 -17.70 -20.80 8.23
N PRO A 66 -16.66 -21.23 8.97
CA PRO A 66 -15.44 -21.75 8.36
C PRO A 66 -15.67 -23.11 7.67
N PRO A 67 -15.10 -23.32 6.47
CA PRO A 67 -15.21 -24.59 5.78
C PRO A 67 -14.49 -25.72 6.57
N PRO A 68 -14.91 -26.99 6.40
CA PRO A 68 -14.42 -28.11 7.21
C PRO A 68 -12.90 -28.31 7.11
N ASN A 69 -12.32 -28.09 5.92
CA ASN A 69 -10.88 -28.12 5.72
C ASN A 69 -10.14 -27.09 6.59
N LEU A 70 -10.70 -25.88 6.72
CA LEU A 70 -10.10 -24.81 7.51
C LEU A 70 -10.19 -25.10 9.02
N LEU A 71 -11.32 -25.69 9.46
CA LEU A 71 -11.50 -26.15 10.84
C LEU A 71 -10.44 -27.20 11.20
N LEU A 72 -10.27 -28.22 10.36
CA LEU A 72 -9.28 -29.28 10.57
C LEU A 72 -7.86 -28.69 10.69
N MET A 73 -7.48 -27.80 9.78
CA MET A 73 -6.18 -27.13 9.83
C MET A 73 -5.99 -26.31 11.10
N SER A 74 -7.03 -25.61 11.57
CA SER A 74 -6.96 -24.79 12.79
C SER A 74 -6.82 -25.63 14.05
N ALA A 75 -7.48 -26.80 14.10
CA ALA A 75 -7.40 -27.73 15.22
C ALA A 75 -6.02 -28.40 15.32
N SER A 76 -5.36 -28.64 14.19
CA SER A 76 -4.00 -29.18 14.14
C SER A 76 -2.90 -28.16 14.46
N LEU A 77 -3.22 -26.86 14.62
CA LEU A 77 -2.23 -25.87 15.02
C LEU A 77 -1.93 -26.00 16.53
N PRO A 78 -0.65 -25.93 16.93
CA PRO A 78 -0.31 -25.93 18.34
C PRO A 78 -0.95 -24.73 19.03
N ASP A 79 -1.53 -24.96 20.22
CA ASP A 79 -1.98 -23.89 21.10
C ASP A 79 -0.76 -23.08 21.56
N LYS A 80 -0.40 -22.08 20.77
CA LYS A 80 0.57 -21.09 21.20
C LYS A 80 -0.10 -20.22 22.26
N VAL A 81 -0.09 -20.72 23.48
CA VAL A 81 -0.10 -19.88 24.67
C VAL A 81 0.94 -18.80 24.48
N VAL A 82 0.49 -17.56 24.67
CA VAL A 82 1.33 -16.38 24.81
C VAL A 82 2.46 -16.72 25.79
N PRO A 83 3.71 -16.30 25.54
CA PRO A 83 4.80 -16.55 26.47
C PRO A 83 4.46 -16.01 27.85
N THR A 84 4.25 -16.91 28.82
CA THR A 84 4.47 -16.63 30.23
C THR A 84 5.97 -16.46 30.42
N LEU A 85 6.47 -15.23 30.57
CA LEU A 85 7.67 -14.98 31.38
C LEU A 85 7.81 -13.49 31.76
N LEU A 86 7.44 -13.24 33.03
CA LEU A 86 8.00 -12.29 34.01
C LEU A 86 7.74 -10.79 33.87
N GLU A 87 6.85 -10.31 34.76
CA GLU A 87 6.95 -9.02 35.44
C GLU A 87 8.39 -8.74 35.91
N PRO A 88 8.82 -7.47 35.85
CA PRO A 88 9.16 -6.83 37.10
C PRO A 88 8.33 -5.57 37.34
N GLU A 89 7.69 -5.59 38.50
CA GLU A 89 7.02 -4.48 39.16
C GLU A 89 7.91 -3.23 39.23
N LYS A 90 7.38 -2.07 38.80
CA LYS A 90 7.68 -0.78 39.45
C LYS A 90 6.61 0.27 39.15
N SER A 91 5.66 0.33 40.07
CA SER A 91 5.20 1.54 40.75
C SER A 91 4.89 2.80 39.91
N THR A 92 3.59 3.03 39.71
CA THR A 92 2.79 4.20 40.13
C THR A 92 3.19 5.63 39.71
N VAL A 93 2.12 6.42 39.44
CA VAL A 93 1.98 7.90 39.45
C VAL A 93 1.93 8.52 38.03
N SER A 94 0.74 8.69 37.45
CA SER A 94 -0.18 9.86 37.54
C SER A 94 0.33 11.13 36.85
N PHE A 95 -0.34 11.52 35.77
CA PHE A 95 -0.33 12.86 35.14
C PHE A 95 -0.91 13.95 36.10
N PRO A 96 -0.97 15.28 35.80
CA PRO A 96 -0.69 16.01 34.55
C PRO A 96 0.03 17.41 34.79
N PRO A 97 -0.15 18.50 34.01
CA PRO A 97 0.94 19.32 33.44
C PRO A 97 1.05 20.76 34.00
N THR A 98 2.19 21.44 33.95
CA THR A 98 2.32 22.92 34.01
C THR A 98 3.77 23.32 33.77
N THR A 99 4.07 24.13 32.75
CA THR A 99 4.87 25.36 32.92
C THR A 99 4.86 26.23 31.66
N LEU A 100 4.71 27.51 31.94
CA LEU A 100 4.51 28.69 31.10
C LEU A 100 5.87 29.29 30.67
N SER A 101 5.83 30.28 29.76
CA SER A 101 6.90 31.20 29.33
C SER A 101 7.91 30.63 28.32
N GLU A 102 8.32 31.34 27.26
CA GLU A 102 8.40 32.79 27.04
C GLU A 102 8.42 33.09 25.53
N GLU A 103 7.84 34.23 25.16
CA GLU A 103 7.98 34.92 23.88
C GLU A 103 9.45 35.32 23.64
N PRO A 104 9.88 35.51 22.38
CA PRO A 104 10.04 36.91 21.99
C PRO A 104 9.53 37.24 20.58
N GLU A 105 8.94 38.44 20.52
CA GLU A 105 8.67 39.23 19.33
C GLU A 105 9.89 39.33 18.39
N ILE A 106 9.65 39.40 17.07
CA ILE A 106 10.29 40.35 16.13
C ILE A 106 9.53 40.32 14.78
N SER A 107 8.89 41.45 14.50
CA SER A 107 8.62 42.11 13.21
C SER A 107 8.07 41.32 12.00
N THR A 108 6.79 41.58 11.72
CA THR A 108 6.20 41.99 10.44
C THR A 108 7.08 41.89 9.19
N ILE A 109 6.82 40.87 8.36
CA ILE A 109 6.88 40.99 6.89
C ILE A 109 5.77 40.10 6.31
N GLU A 110 4.70 40.71 5.81
CA GLU A 110 3.69 40.02 5.01
C GLU A 110 4.28 39.57 3.67
N PRO A 111 3.97 38.35 3.21
CA PRO A 111 3.71 38.19 1.79
C PRO A 111 2.38 37.45 1.55
N LYS A 112 1.41 38.24 1.07
CA LYS A 112 0.37 37.89 0.10
C LYS A 112 -0.08 36.42 0.10
N VAL A 113 -1.13 36.14 0.87
CA VAL A 113 -1.87 34.86 0.86
C VAL A 113 -2.50 34.63 -0.52
N ILE A 114 -1.80 33.89 -1.38
CA ILE A 114 -2.42 33.26 -2.55
C ILE A 114 -3.13 32.02 -2.04
N LYS A 115 -4.47 32.06 -2.02
CA LYS A 115 -5.34 30.92 -1.72
C LYS A 115 -5.24 29.90 -2.85
N ALA A 116 -4.16 29.11 -2.85
CA ALA A 116 -4.07 27.94 -3.72
C ALA A 116 -4.91 26.80 -3.11
N PRO A 117 -5.72 26.08 -3.90
CA PRO A 117 -6.51 24.95 -3.39
C PRO A 117 -5.60 23.90 -2.74
N VAL A 118 -5.96 23.50 -1.51
CA VAL A 118 -5.24 22.56 -0.62
C VAL A 118 -5.01 21.16 -1.25
N HIS A 119 -5.48 20.92 -2.48
CA HIS A 119 -5.42 19.63 -3.15
C HIS A 119 -4.03 19.26 -3.73
N VAL A 120 -3.14 20.22 -4.01
CA VAL A 120 -1.80 19.94 -4.59
C VAL A 120 -0.71 19.64 -3.55
N MET A 121 -0.94 19.93 -2.27
CA MET A 121 0.06 19.71 -1.21
C MET A 121 0.14 18.26 -0.74
N ARG A 122 -0.88 17.43 -1.01
CA ARG A 122 -0.97 16.06 -0.48
C ARG A 122 0.03 15.08 -1.14
N GLY A 123 0.47 15.36 -2.37
CA GLY A 123 1.40 14.51 -3.12
C GLY A 123 2.83 14.51 -2.57
N LYS A 124 3.31 15.69 -2.15
CA LYS A 124 4.71 15.92 -1.73
C LYS A 124 5.07 15.08 -0.51
N TRP A 125 4.23 15.14 0.52
CA TRP A 125 4.42 14.41 1.78
C TRP A 125 4.38 12.89 1.61
N ALA A 126 3.50 12.39 0.74
CA ALA A 126 3.31 10.96 0.55
C ALA A 126 4.51 10.30 -0.13
N MET A 127 5.21 11.01 -1.02
CA MET A 127 6.41 10.47 -1.66
C MET A 127 7.66 10.69 -0.82
N GLN A 128 7.79 11.85 -0.16
CA GLN A 128 8.87 12.11 0.79
C GLN A 128 8.86 11.10 1.96
N LYS A 129 7.69 10.75 2.50
CA LYS A 129 7.57 9.72 3.56
C LYS A 129 8.06 8.33 3.12
N ARG A 130 8.08 8.05 1.81
CA ARG A 130 8.45 6.74 1.25
C ARG A 130 9.91 6.65 0.82
N LEU A 131 10.66 7.76 0.79
CA LEU A 131 12.06 7.81 0.42
C LEU A 131 12.89 8.19 1.65
N LYS A 132 14.01 7.50 1.89
CA LYS A 132 14.93 7.86 2.97
C LYS A 132 15.56 9.22 2.66
N LYS A 133 15.88 10.02 3.68
CA LYS A 133 16.50 11.35 3.53
C LYS A 133 17.76 11.31 2.64
N VAL A 134 18.65 10.35 2.89
CA VAL A 134 19.87 10.12 2.09
C VAL A 134 19.55 9.87 0.60
N GLN A 135 18.46 9.16 0.30
CA GLN A 135 18.06 8.90 -1.09
C GLN A 135 17.52 10.17 -1.76
N VAL A 136 16.76 10.99 -1.03
CA VAL A 136 16.25 12.28 -1.51
C VAL A 136 17.42 13.22 -1.82
N GLU A 137 18.41 13.31 -0.95
CA GLU A 137 19.61 14.14 -1.17
C GLU A 137 20.37 13.74 -2.44
N ILE A 138 20.51 12.44 -2.70
CA ILE A 138 21.13 11.94 -3.95
C ILE A 138 20.30 12.34 -5.18
N LEU A 139 18.98 12.15 -5.11
CA LEU A 139 18.06 12.50 -6.19
C LEU A 139 18.09 14.01 -6.48
N GLU A 140 18.07 14.85 -5.45
CA GLU A 140 18.19 16.30 -5.55
C GLU A 140 19.53 16.73 -6.13
N LYS A 141 20.63 16.10 -5.71
CA LYS A 141 21.97 16.37 -6.26
C LYS A 141 22.06 16.03 -7.75
N VAL A 142 21.45 14.92 -8.17
CA VAL A 142 21.38 14.58 -9.60
C VAL A 142 20.48 15.55 -10.33
N TYR A 143 19.35 15.93 -9.75
CA TYR A 143 18.43 16.90 -10.34
C TYR A 143 19.04 18.29 -10.53
N ALA A 144 19.88 18.73 -9.59
CA ALA A 144 20.66 19.96 -9.72
C ALA A 144 21.64 19.90 -10.90
N ARG A 145 22.20 18.72 -11.19
CA ARG A 145 23.12 18.50 -12.33
C ARG A 145 22.39 18.34 -13.66
N THR A 146 21.27 17.63 -13.66
CA THR A 146 20.50 17.32 -14.86
C THR A 146 19.04 17.17 -14.51
N LYS A 147 18.20 18.06 -15.06
CA LYS A 147 16.76 18.02 -14.85
C LYS A 147 16.15 16.74 -15.44
N ARG A 148 16.62 16.29 -16.61
CA ARG A 148 16.14 15.08 -17.31
C ARG A 148 17.23 14.00 -17.42
N PRO A 149 17.44 13.19 -16.38
CA PRO A 149 18.45 12.14 -16.43
C PRO A 149 18.13 11.13 -17.55
N THR A 150 19.14 10.76 -18.34
CA THR A 150 19.03 9.74 -19.39
C THR A 150 18.80 8.36 -18.77
N ARG A 151 18.28 7.40 -19.55
CA ARG A 151 18.09 6.00 -19.12
C ARG A 151 19.31 5.42 -18.39
N THR A 152 20.52 5.64 -18.90
CA THR A 152 21.76 5.19 -18.25
C THR A 152 22.00 5.86 -16.88
N MET A 153 21.75 7.16 -16.76
CA MET A 153 21.84 7.88 -15.48
C MET A 153 20.80 7.37 -14.49
N ILE A 154 19.57 7.13 -14.93
CA ILE A 154 18.52 6.54 -14.08
C ILE A 154 18.96 5.17 -13.57
N SER A 155 19.57 4.34 -14.43
CA SER A 155 20.15 3.05 -14.01
C SER A 155 21.20 3.25 -12.92
N SER A 156 22.15 4.17 -13.11
CA SER A 156 23.17 4.48 -12.10
C SER A 156 22.55 4.89 -10.74
N ILE A 157 21.52 5.73 -10.77
CA ILE A 157 20.80 6.17 -9.56
C ILE A 157 20.12 4.99 -8.86
N VAL A 158 19.46 4.11 -9.60
CA VAL A 158 18.80 2.90 -9.06
C VAL A 158 19.80 2.04 -8.29
N HIS A 159 21.00 1.82 -8.84
CA HIS A 159 22.04 1.03 -8.19
C HIS A 159 22.57 1.71 -6.92
N VAL A 160 22.78 3.03 -6.92
CA VAL A 160 23.31 3.75 -5.75
C VAL A 160 22.26 3.88 -4.65
N THR A 161 21.01 4.17 -5.01
CA THR A 161 19.94 4.46 -4.05
C THR A 161 19.15 3.22 -3.62
N ASN A 162 19.30 2.08 -4.32
CA ASN A 162 18.48 0.88 -4.16
C ASN A 162 16.98 1.15 -4.28
N LEU A 163 16.61 2.16 -5.08
CA LEU A 163 15.22 2.46 -5.39
C LEU A 163 14.80 1.76 -6.68
N PRO A 164 13.60 1.17 -6.74
CA PRO A 164 13.08 0.62 -7.99
C PRO A 164 13.05 1.68 -9.10
N TRP A 165 13.36 1.28 -10.33
CA TRP A 165 13.39 2.17 -11.50
C TRP A 165 12.19 3.12 -11.60
N LYS A 166 10.98 2.55 -11.50
CA LYS A 166 9.71 3.30 -11.61
C LYS A 166 9.59 4.40 -10.55
N LYS A 167 10.20 4.21 -9.38
CA LYS A 167 10.19 5.19 -8.29
C LYS A 167 11.11 6.36 -8.58
N VAL A 168 12.28 6.10 -9.14
CA VAL A 168 13.22 7.13 -9.54
C VAL A 168 12.60 7.99 -10.64
N VAL A 169 12.06 7.37 -11.69
CA VAL A 169 11.38 8.10 -12.79
C VAL A 169 10.24 8.97 -12.27
N LYS A 170 9.33 8.38 -11.49
CA LYS A 170 8.21 9.12 -10.90
C LYS A 170 8.68 10.30 -10.02
N TRP A 171 9.77 10.12 -9.28
CA TRP A 171 10.32 11.22 -8.47
C TRP A 171 10.78 12.39 -9.32
N PHE A 172 11.43 12.13 -10.47
CA PHE A 172 11.81 13.20 -11.41
C PHE A 172 10.58 13.85 -12.08
N GLU A 173 9.57 13.08 -12.45
CA GLU A 173 8.30 13.60 -13.00
C GLU A 173 7.59 14.52 -11.99
N ASP A 174 7.42 14.06 -10.75
CA ASP A 174 6.79 14.85 -9.69
C ASP A 174 7.64 16.11 -9.39
N LYS A 175 8.97 16.01 -9.45
CA LYS A 175 9.88 17.16 -9.30
C LYS A 175 9.78 18.17 -10.46
N HIS A 176 9.51 17.72 -11.69
CA HIS A 176 9.28 18.61 -12.84
C HIS A 176 7.96 19.36 -12.74
N ILE A 177 6.91 18.66 -12.29
CA ILE A 177 5.59 19.26 -12.05
C ILE A 177 5.70 20.33 -10.96
N GLU A 178 6.51 20.11 -9.92
CA GLU A 178 6.77 21.09 -8.86
C GLU A 178 7.50 22.34 -9.34
N ASP A 179 8.58 22.17 -10.11
CA ASP A 179 9.38 23.29 -10.61
C ASP A 179 8.72 24.01 -11.81
N GLY A 180 7.54 23.55 -12.26
CA GLY A 180 6.83 24.11 -13.41
C GLY A 180 7.56 23.91 -14.74
N VAL A 181 8.46 22.93 -14.83
CA VAL A 181 9.24 22.65 -16.04
C VAL A 181 8.31 21.97 -17.06
N PRO A 182 8.03 22.58 -18.22
CA PRO A 182 7.12 22.00 -19.20
C PRO A 182 7.61 20.62 -19.65
N ASP A 183 6.74 19.62 -19.50
CA ASP A 183 7.03 18.21 -19.82
C ASP A 183 7.27 18.01 -21.33
N LYS A 184 6.66 18.84 -22.17
CA LYS A 184 6.74 18.71 -23.63
C LYS A 184 7.69 19.73 -24.24
N ARG A 185 8.76 19.24 -24.88
CA ARG A 185 9.35 19.95 -26.02
C ARG A 185 8.22 20.09 -27.02
N PHE A 186 7.72 21.31 -27.20
CA PHE A 186 6.86 21.59 -28.34
C PHE A 186 7.65 21.25 -29.61
N PRO A 187 7.06 20.53 -30.58
CA PRO A 187 7.67 20.41 -31.89
C PRO A 187 7.92 21.82 -32.41
N TYR A 188 9.09 22.05 -33.02
CA TYR A 188 9.51 23.35 -33.53
C TYR A 188 8.40 23.91 -34.43
N GLN A 189 7.67 24.93 -33.94
CA GLN A 189 6.73 25.66 -34.78
C GLN A 189 7.54 26.66 -35.61
N ARG A 190 7.68 26.37 -36.89
CA ARG A 190 8.17 27.35 -37.87
C ARG A 190 7.12 28.45 -37.95
N SER A 191 7.41 29.63 -37.44
CA SER A 191 6.59 30.82 -37.66
C SER A 191 6.45 31.03 -39.17
N VAL A 192 5.23 30.94 -39.68
CA VAL A 192 4.93 31.31 -41.07
C VAL A 192 5.20 32.81 -41.24
N PRO A 193 5.99 33.24 -42.23
CA PRO A 193 6.19 34.66 -42.47
C PRO A 193 4.88 35.27 -42.98
N GLU A 194 4.43 36.31 -42.31
CA GLU A 194 3.25 37.10 -42.62
C GLU A 194 3.48 37.79 -43.98
N THR A 195 2.88 37.27 -45.05
CA THR A 195 2.88 37.94 -46.35
C THR A 195 1.93 39.13 -46.28
N ILE A 196 2.52 40.31 -46.13
CA ILE A 196 1.85 41.61 -46.17
C ILE A 196 1.30 41.79 -47.59
N SER A 197 0.01 41.54 -47.79
CA SER A 197 -0.67 41.84 -49.06
C SER A 197 -1.27 43.24 -48.95
N THR A 198 -0.52 44.24 -49.42
CA THR A 198 -1.02 45.59 -49.65
C THR A 198 -1.95 45.60 -50.87
N ASN A 199 -3.20 46.00 -50.70
CA ASN A 199 -4.10 46.46 -51.77
C ASN A 199 -4.83 47.71 -51.26
#